data_AF-A0A5A9W100-F1
#
_entry.id   AF-A0A5A9W100-F1
#
_cell.length_a   1.000
_cell.length_b   1.000
_cell.length_c   1.000
_cell.angle_alpha   90.00
_cell.angle_beta   90.00
_cell.angle_gamma   90.00
#
_symmetry.space_group_name_H-M   'P 1'
#
loop_
_entity.id
_entity.type
_entity.pdbx_description
1 polymer ?
#
loop_
_entity_poly.entity_id
_entity_poly.type
_entity_poly.pdbx_seq_one_letter_code
_entity_poly.pdbx_strand_id
1 'polypeptide(L)'
;MTEPTAPLTQEAALTELRNQIDALDLQIQQLINARARCAQSVAEVKQRFQPDQQVVFYRPEREAQVLRRVMERNEGPLADTDMARIFREIMSVCLALEQPLQVAYPGPEGGFTEQAVRKHFGHSVQAQALAGLEPVFRAVQAGQCQYAVVPIESPEAGLVSHSLDLFWRFDLQICGEVELQLMASDDRPEGRVRYLVLGQQSVAPSGQDKTSLLLCAADQPGTLYALLEPFRQRQISLTRLETRTQTPAQQTLFYIDFEGHAEDPMVCDVLAELKAHPIQLKCLGSYPKAVL
;
A
#
# COMPACT_ATOMS: atom_id res chain seq x y z
N MET A 1 -23.18 -62.65 -14.25
CA MET A 1 -21.70 -62.61 -14.18
C MET A 1 -21.31 -61.18 -13.87
N THR A 2 -21.21 -60.88 -12.58
CA THR A 2 -20.75 -59.59 -12.05
C THR A 2 -19.27 -59.73 -11.75
N GLU A 3 -18.42 -59.07 -12.55
CA GLU A 3 -16.99 -58.98 -12.26
C GLU A 3 -16.78 -58.23 -10.93
N PRO A 4 -15.86 -58.70 -10.06
CA PRO A 4 -15.51 -58.00 -8.86
C PRO A 4 -14.60 -56.83 -9.23
N THR A 5 -15.07 -55.59 -9.07
CA THR A 5 -14.22 -54.39 -9.04
C THR A 5 -13.14 -54.58 -8.00
N ALA A 6 -11.91 -54.84 -8.45
CA ALA A 6 -10.74 -54.93 -7.59
C ALA A 6 -10.59 -53.60 -6.81
N PRO A 7 -10.28 -53.64 -5.50
CA PRO A 7 -10.13 -52.42 -4.73
C PRO A 7 -8.97 -51.60 -5.31
N LEU A 8 -9.25 -50.35 -5.70
CA LEU A 8 -8.23 -49.36 -6.07
C LEU A 8 -7.15 -49.36 -4.99
N THR A 9 -5.95 -49.80 -5.33
CA THR A 9 -4.82 -49.71 -4.40
C THR A 9 -4.56 -48.24 -4.10
N GLN A 10 -4.20 -47.93 -2.85
CA GLN A 10 -3.89 -46.57 -2.42
C GLN A 10 -2.91 -45.87 -3.38
N GLU A 11 -1.97 -46.62 -3.93
CA GLU A 11 -0.98 -46.15 -4.90
C GLU A 11 -1.61 -45.74 -6.25
N ALA A 12 -2.61 -46.48 -6.75
CA ALA A 12 -3.35 -46.11 -7.96
C ALA A 12 -4.23 -44.87 -7.74
N ALA A 13 -4.89 -44.77 -6.58
CA ALA A 13 -5.69 -43.59 -6.23
C ALA A 13 -4.82 -42.32 -6.05
N LEU A 14 -3.64 -42.45 -5.45
CA LEU A 14 -2.69 -41.34 -5.33
C LEU A 14 -2.10 -40.93 -6.68
N THR A 15 -1.85 -41.89 -7.57
CA THR A 15 -1.34 -41.60 -8.91
C THR A 15 -2.35 -40.83 -9.74
N GLU A 16 -3.63 -41.20 -9.66
CA GLU A 16 -4.71 -40.47 -10.35
C GLU A 16 -4.83 -39.02 -9.87
N LEU A 17 -4.77 -38.79 -8.56
CA LEU A 17 -4.79 -37.44 -7.99
C LEU A 17 -3.56 -36.61 -8.42
N ARG A 18 -2.37 -37.21 -8.50
CA ARG A 18 -1.17 -36.52 -8.99
C ARG A 18 -1.30 -36.10 -10.44
N ASN A 19 -1.80 -36.99 -11.30
CA ASN A 19 -2.03 -36.65 -12.71
C ASN A 19 -3.05 -35.50 -12.85
N GLN A 20 -4.07 -35.45 -12.00
CA GLN A 20 -5.04 -34.35 -11.96
C GLN A 20 -4.39 -33.04 -11.52
N ILE A 21 -3.51 -33.08 -10.51
CA ILE A 21 -2.73 -31.92 -10.05
C ILE A 21 -1.83 -31.42 -11.19
N ASP A 22 -1.08 -32.30 -11.85
CA ASP A 22 -0.19 -31.93 -12.96
C ASP A 22 -0.96 -31.26 -14.12
N ALA A 23 -2.16 -31.75 -14.42
CA ALA A 23 -3.02 -31.16 -15.44
C ALA A 23 -3.56 -29.78 -15.05
N LEU A 24 -3.85 -29.55 -13.76
CA LEU A 24 -4.24 -28.23 -13.24
C LEU A 24 -3.05 -27.27 -13.24
N ASP A 25 -1.87 -27.72 -12.83
CA ASP A 25 -0.64 -26.92 -12.81
C ASP A 25 -0.27 -26.44 -14.22
N LEU A 26 -0.43 -27.29 -15.23
CA LEU A 26 -0.25 -26.90 -16.62
C LEU A 26 -1.23 -25.78 -17.05
N GLN A 27 -2.50 -25.88 -16.65
CA GLN A 27 -3.50 -24.84 -16.94
C GLN A 27 -3.17 -23.53 -16.22
N ILE A 28 -2.77 -23.60 -14.94
CA ILE A 28 -2.33 -22.42 -14.17
C ILE A 28 -1.16 -21.75 -14.87
N GLN A 29 -0.14 -22.53 -15.28
CA GLN A 29 1.01 -22.01 -16.02
C GLN A 29 0.60 -21.30 -17.32
N GLN A 30 -0.30 -21.91 -18.10
CA GLN A 30 -0.81 -21.32 -19.35
C GLN A 30 -1.57 -20.01 -19.10
N LEU A 31 -2.40 -19.95 -18.06
CA LEU A 31 -3.16 -18.77 -17.67
C LEU A 31 -2.26 -17.64 -17.16
N ILE A 32 -1.24 -17.95 -16.35
CA ILE A 32 -0.24 -16.98 -15.89
C ILE A 32 0.52 -16.41 -17.10
N ASN A 33 0.96 -17.26 -18.03
CA ASN A 33 1.63 -16.81 -19.25
C ASN A 33 0.73 -15.93 -20.13
N ALA A 34 -0.57 -16.27 -20.25
CA ALA A 34 -1.53 -15.45 -20.97
C ALA A 34 -1.70 -14.08 -20.31
N ARG A 35 -1.80 -14.04 -18.98
CA ARG A 35 -1.86 -12.79 -18.21
C ARG A 35 -0.60 -11.94 -18.40
N ALA A 36 0.58 -12.53 -18.38
CA ALA A 36 1.85 -11.84 -18.61
C ALA A 36 1.91 -11.19 -20.00
N ARG A 37 1.43 -11.88 -21.05
CA ARG A 37 1.32 -11.31 -22.41
C ARG A 37 0.35 -10.13 -22.46
N CYS A 38 -0.77 -10.19 -21.73
CA CYS A 38 -1.70 -9.07 -21.62
C CYS A 38 -1.02 -7.85 -20.96
N ALA A 39 -0.23 -8.06 -19.91
CA ALA A 39 0.52 -7.00 -19.24
C ALA A 39 1.50 -6.31 -20.22
N GLN A 40 2.28 -7.09 -20.97
CA GLN A 40 3.17 -6.57 -22.03
C GLN A 40 2.41 -5.75 -23.08
N SER A 41 1.25 -6.25 -23.53
CA SER A 41 0.42 -5.52 -24.50
C SER A 41 -0.12 -4.20 -23.94
N VAL A 42 -0.44 -4.13 -22.64
CA VAL A 42 -0.83 -2.89 -21.97
C VAL A 42 0.33 -1.89 -21.95
N ALA A 43 1.55 -2.36 -21.71
CA ALA A 43 2.73 -1.51 -21.76
C ALA A 43 2.97 -0.92 -23.15
N GLU A 44 2.84 -1.73 -24.21
CA GLU A 44 2.95 -1.28 -25.61
C GLU A 44 1.91 -0.20 -25.95
N VAL A 45 0.66 -0.39 -25.51
CA VAL A 45 -0.42 0.59 -25.71
C VAL A 45 -0.10 1.89 -24.98
N LYS A 46 0.31 1.84 -23.70
CA LYS A 46 0.64 3.05 -22.94
C LYS A 46 1.78 3.84 -23.58
N GLN A 47 2.84 3.15 -24.02
CA GLN A 47 3.98 3.79 -24.71
C GLN A 47 3.56 4.41 -26.05
N ARG A 48 2.67 3.76 -26.81
CA ARG A 48 2.21 4.26 -28.11
C ARG A 48 1.33 5.51 -28.01
N PHE A 49 0.46 5.59 -27.01
CA PHE A 49 -0.51 6.68 -26.87
C PHE A 49 -0.04 7.81 -25.93
N GLN A 50 1.03 7.61 -25.16
CA GLN A 50 1.62 8.63 -24.27
C GLN A 50 3.16 8.68 -24.41
N PRO A 51 3.71 8.97 -25.60
CA PRO A 51 5.15 8.96 -25.82
C PRO A 51 5.91 10.07 -25.05
N ASP A 52 5.25 11.20 -24.78
CA ASP A 52 5.86 12.38 -24.14
C ASP A 52 5.62 12.48 -22.63
N GLN A 53 4.94 11.51 -22.01
CA GLN A 53 4.71 11.45 -20.57
C GLN A 53 5.46 10.27 -19.95
N GLN A 54 5.98 10.48 -18.73
CA GLN A 54 6.56 9.40 -17.95
C GLN A 54 5.46 8.37 -17.64
N VAL A 55 5.48 7.24 -18.34
CA VAL A 55 4.45 6.20 -18.20
C VAL A 55 4.60 5.54 -16.83
N VAL A 56 3.58 5.71 -16.00
CA VAL A 56 3.49 5.05 -14.70
C VAL A 56 2.78 3.70 -14.88
N PHE A 57 3.53 2.61 -14.70
CA PHE A 57 3.01 1.25 -14.85
C PHE A 57 2.28 0.76 -13.60
N TYR A 58 2.84 0.98 -12.42
CA TYR A 58 2.24 0.59 -11.15
C TYR A 58 1.19 1.60 -10.66
N ARG A 59 -0.02 1.11 -10.37
CA ARG A 59 -1.19 1.90 -9.97
C ARG A 59 -1.83 1.26 -8.74
N PRO A 60 -1.59 1.79 -7.52
CA PRO A 60 -2.04 1.19 -6.26
C PRO A 60 -3.56 0.97 -6.20
N GLU A 61 -4.34 1.91 -6.74
CA GLU A 61 -5.81 1.82 -6.79
C GLU A 61 -6.27 0.62 -7.61
N ARG A 62 -5.58 0.36 -8.73
CA ARG A 62 -5.94 -0.73 -9.63
C ARG A 62 -5.58 -2.07 -9.01
N GLU A 63 -4.44 -2.15 -8.36
CA GLU A 63 -4.03 -3.33 -7.61
C GLU A 63 -5.04 -3.66 -6.51
N ALA A 64 -5.39 -2.69 -5.68
CA ALA A 64 -6.36 -2.88 -4.59
C ALA A 64 -7.72 -3.36 -5.12
N GLN A 65 -8.23 -2.76 -6.21
CA GLN A 65 -9.46 -3.21 -6.86
C GLN A 65 -9.38 -4.66 -7.37
N VAL A 66 -8.24 -5.06 -7.95
CA VAL A 66 -8.05 -6.43 -8.44
C VAL A 66 -8.02 -7.42 -7.28
N LEU A 67 -7.28 -7.11 -6.20
CA LEU A 67 -7.21 -7.97 -5.02
C LEU A 67 -8.59 -8.14 -4.35
N ARG A 68 -9.34 -7.05 -4.18
CA ARG A 68 -10.71 -7.13 -3.62
C ARG A 68 -11.62 -8.00 -4.48
N ARG A 69 -11.62 -7.82 -5.81
CA ARG A 69 -12.40 -8.66 -6.73
C ARG A 69 -11.99 -10.12 -6.70
N VAL A 70 -10.72 -10.41 -6.47
CA VAL A 70 -10.21 -11.78 -6.32
C VAL A 70 -10.79 -12.43 -5.07
N MET A 71 -10.86 -11.70 -3.96
CA MET A 71 -11.46 -12.18 -2.71
C MET A 71 -12.98 -12.34 -2.84
N GLU A 72 -13.67 -11.37 -3.43
CA GLU A 72 -15.14 -11.39 -3.60
C GLU A 72 -15.65 -12.60 -4.40
N ARG A 73 -14.86 -13.08 -5.38
CA ARG A 73 -15.20 -14.24 -6.22
C ARG A 73 -14.55 -15.55 -5.75
N ASN A 74 -13.85 -15.54 -4.62
CA ASN A 74 -13.18 -16.72 -4.11
C ASN A 74 -14.21 -17.68 -3.50
N GLU A 75 -14.32 -18.88 -4.07
CA GLU A 75 -15.23 -19.92 -3.58
C GLU A 75 -14.52 -20.96 -2.70
N GLY A 76 -13.22 -20.78 -2.45
CA GLY A 76 -12.39 -21.70 -1.67
C GLY A 76 -11.67 -22.76 -2.52
N PRO A 77 -10.97 -23.73 -1.89
CA PRO A 77 -10.83 -23.97 -0.45
C PRO A 77 -9.82 -23.05 0.25
N LEU A 78 -9.06 -22.24 -0.50
CA LEU A 78 -8.10 -21.30 0.05
C LEU A 78 -8.80 -20.09 0.67
N ALA A 79 -8.23 -19.56 1.75
CA ALA A 79 -8.70 -18.31 2.35
C ALA A 79 -8.50 -17.12 1.39
N ASP A 80 -9.36 -16.13 1.49
CA ASP A 80 -9.32 -14.91 0.66
C ASP A 80 -7.96 -14.22 0.71
N THR A 81 -7.37 -14.13 1.90
CA THR A 81 -6.06 -13.52 2.14
C THR A 81 -4.94 -14.27 1.41
N ASP A 82 -4.97 -15.59 1.39
CA ASP A 82 -3.97 -16.40 0.68
C ASP A 82 -4.15 -16.30 -0.83
N MET A 83 -5.38 -16.30 -1.32
CA MET A 83 -5.67 -16.08 -2.73
C MET A 83 -5.19 -14.69 -3.20
N ALA A 84 -5.45 -13.64 -2.41
CA ALA A 84 -4.97 -12.30 -2.70
C ALA A 84 -3.43 -12.22 -2.71
N ARG A 85 -2.74 -12.92 -1.80
CA ARG A 85 -1.27 -13.00 -1.80
C ARG A 85 -0.71 -13.63 -3.08
N ILE A 86 -1.31 -14.73 -3.56
CA ILE A 86 -0.92 -15.37 -4.82
C ILE A 86 -1.10 -14.38 -5.98
N PHE A 87 -2.26 -13.74 -6.07
CA PHE A 87 -2.53 -12.79 -7.14
C PHE A 87 -1.62 -11.56 -7.12
N ARG A 88 -1.21 -11.10 -5.93
CA ARG A 88 -0.21 -10.04 -5.75
C ARG A 88 1.17 -10.44 -6.29
N GLU A 89 1.66 -11.64 -6.00
CA GLU A 89 2.95 -12.09 -6.56
C GLU A 89 2.88 -12.22 -8.08
N ILE A 90 1.78 -12.74 -8.64
CA ILE A 90 1.60 -12.77 -10.10
C ILE A 90 1.62 -11.35 -10.68
N MET A 91 0.99 -10.37 -10.01
CA MET A 91 1.06 -8.96 -10.44
C MET A 91 2.47 -8.40 -10.38
N SER A 92 3.20 -8.65 -9.29
CA SER A 92 4.58 -8.20 -9.10
C SER A 92 5.48 -8.68 -10.24
N VAL A 93 5.41 -9.98 -10.58
CA VAL A 93 6.20 -10.56 -11.68
C VAL A 93 5.77 -9.99 -13.03
N CYS A 94 4.47 -9.83 -13.29
CA CYS A 94 3.98 -9.26 -14.54
C CYS A 94 4.41 -7.79 -14.72
N LEU A 95 4.33 -6.99 -13.67
CA LEU A 95 4.75 -5.58 -13.67
C LEU A 95 6.26 -5.45 -13.92
N ALA A 96 7.07 -6.34 -13.33
CA ALA A 96 8.51 -6.35 -13.53
C ALA A 96 8.94 -6.65 -14.97
N LEU A 97 8.09 -7.32 -15.78
CA LEU A 97 8.31 -7.51 -17.22
C LEU A 97 8.16 -6.20 -18.00
N GLU A 98 7.35 -5.26 -17.52
CA GLU A 98 7.13 -3.95 -18.14
C GLU A 98 8.27 -3.00 -17.74
N GLN A 99 8.44 -2.80 -16.43
CA GLN A 99 9.52 -2.00 -15.85
C GLN A 99 9.79 -2.48 -14.41
N PRO A 100 11.03 -2.89 -14.08
CA PRO A 100 11.39 -3.18 -12.70
C PRO A 100 11.19 -1.96 -11.81
N LEU A 101 10.38 -2.11 -10.76
CA LEU A 101 10.14 -1.05 -9.78
C LEU A 101 11.36 -0.90 -8.86
N GLN A 102 11.88 0.31 -8.77
CA GLN A 102 12.90 0.70 -7.80
C GLN A 102 12.23 1.34 -6.60
N VAL A 103 12.43 0.73 -5.42
CA VAL A 103 11.80 1.16 -4.18
C VAL A 103 12.87 1.42 -3.13
N ALA A 104 12.96 2.68 -2.69
CA ALA A 104 13.89 3.09 -1.64
C ALA A 104 13.32 2.84 -0.25
N TYR A 105 14.16 2.51 0.72
CA TYR A 105 13.74 2.39 2.11
C TYR A 105 14.89 2.76 3.07
N PRO A 106 14.59 3.27 4.28
CA PRO A 106 15.61 3.46 5.30
C PRO A 106 16.13 2.09 5.75
N GLY A 107 17.44 1.90 5.60
CA GLY A 107 18.11 0.66 6.00
C GLY A 107 18.06 0.41 7.52
N PRO A 108 18.65 -0.70 7.99
CA PRO A 108 19.57 -1.58 7.25
C PRO A 108 18.88 -2.56 6.29
N GLU A 109 19.66 -3.12 5.36
CA GLU A 109 19.26 -4.28 4.55
C GLU A 109 18.92 -5.48 5.45
N GLY A 110 17.93 -6.27 5.05
CA GLY A 110 17.40 -7.40 5.82
C GLY A 110 16.49 -6.99 6.99
N GLY A 111 16.30 -5.70 7.24
CA GLY A 111 15.45 -5.19 8.31
C GLY A 111 13.94 -5.29 8.01
N PHE A 112 13.12 -4.94 9.01
CA PHE A 112 11.65 -4.96 8.90
C PHE A 112 11.12 -4.08 7.76
N THR A 113 11.77 -2.95 7.48
CA THR A 113 11.35 -2.07 6.38
C THR A 113 11.49 -2.77 5.02
N GLU A 114 12.53 -3.59 4.81
CA GLU A 114 12.65 -4.38 3.57
C GLU A 114 11.53 -5.42 3.47
N GLN A 115 11.16 -6.05 4.59
CA GLN A 115 10.02 -6.97 4.63
C GLN A 115 8.72 -6.25 4.27
N ALA A 116 8.57 -4.98 4.68
CA ALA A 116 7.40 -4.16 4.36
C ALA A 116 7.36 -3.85 2.86
N VAL A 117 8.52 -3.53 2.25
CA VAL A 117 8.66 -3.36 0.79
C VAL A 117 8.21 -4.63 0.06
N ARG A 118 8.75 -5.79 0.44
CA ARG A 118 8.41 -7.08 -0.20
C ARG A 118 6.96 -7.46 0.02
N LYS A 119 6.40 -7.19 1.21
CA LYS A 119 4.98 -7.40 1.48
C LYS A 119 4.10 -6.52 0.58
N HIS A 120 4.44 -5.26 0.38
CA HIS A 120 3.61 -4.36 -0.42
C HIS A 120 3.75 -4.63 -1.93
N PHE A 121 4.98 -4.65 -2.45
CA PHE A 121 5.27 -4.70 -3.89
C PHE A 121 5.52 -6.11 -4.46
N GLY A 122 5.57 -7.13 -3.60
CA GLY A 122 6.00 -8.49 -3.98
C GLY A 122 7.51 -8.61 -4.18
N HIS A 123 7.97 -9.77 -4.67
CA HIS A 123 9.39 -10.10 -4.68
C HIS A 123 10.17 -9.64 -5.92
N SER A 124 9.48 -9.17 -6.97
CA SER A 124 10.14 -8.74 -8.21
C SER A 124 10.67 -7.30 -8.18
N VAL A 125 10.48 -6.60 -7.07
CA VAL A 125 10.93 -5.22 -6.84
C VAL A 125 12.44 -5.13 -6.60
N GLN A 126 13.07 -4.09 -7.12
CA GLN A 126 14.45 -3.70 -6.80
C GLN A 126 14.43 -2.80 -5.56
N ALA A 127 14.56 -3.41 -4.39
CA ALA A 127 14.60 -2.70 -3.12
C ALA A 127 15.99 -2.13 -2.84
N GLN A 128 16.09 -0.84 -2.55
CA GLN A 128 17.34 -0.14 -2.27
C GLN A 128 17.34 0.43 -0.84
N ALA A 129 18.24 -0.07 0.01
CA ALA A 129 18.46 0.50 1.33
C ALA A 129 19.26 1.81 1.25
N LEU A 130 18.83 2.82 1.98
CA LEU A 130 19.54 4.09 2.14
C LEU A 130 19.78 4.41 3.61
N ALA A 131 20.90 5.09 3.88
CA ALA A 131 21.29 5.47 5.23
C ALA A 131 20.45 6.67 5.72
N GLY A 132 19.38 6.37 6.45
CA GLY A 132 18.50 7.37 7.05
C GLY A 132 17.33 7.77 6.14
N LEU A 133 16.44 8.58 6.71
CA LEU A 133 15.14 8.84 6.10
C LEU A 133 15.16 9.95 5.04
N GLU A 134 15.90 11.04 5.26
CA GLU A 134 15.96 12.14 4.29
C GLU A 134 16.52 11.71 2.91
N PRO A 135 17.57 10.88 2.82
CA PRO A 135 18.03 10.36 1.53
C PRO A 135 16.96 9.57 0.76
N VAL A 136 16.07 8.87 1.46
CA VAL A 136 14.95 8.12 0.86
C VAL A 136 13.96 9.07 0.19
N PHE A 137 13.54 10.12 0.89
CA PHE A 137 12.67 11.15 0.32
C PHE A 137 13.32 11.84 -0.89
N ARG A 138 14.61 12.16 -0.78
CA ARG A 138 15.37 12.78 -1.87
C ARG A 138 15.49 11.88 -3.09
N ALA A 139 15.71 10.59 -2.92
CA ALA A 139 15.81 9.62 -4.01
C ALA A 139 14.51 9.54 -4.81
N VAL A 140 13.36 9.51 -4.12
CA VAL A 140 12.05 9.51 -4.77
C VAL A 140 11.79 10.83 -5.47
N GLN A 141 12.00 11.98 -4.82
CA GLN A 141 11.74 13.28 -5.43
C GLN A 141 12.68 13.59 -6.61
N ALA A 142 13.91 13.08 -6.59
CA ALA A 142 14.84 13.18 -7.71
C ALA A 142 14.51 12.22 -8.86
N GLY A 143 13.51 11.35 -8.72
CA GLY A 143 13.13 10.35 -9.71
C GLY A 143 14.12 9.19 -9.84
N GLN A 144 15.04 9.03 -8.88
CA GLN A 144 15.96 7.89 -8.83
C GLN A 144 15.23 6.60 -8.48
N CYS A 145 14.24 6.69 -7.58
CA CYS A 145 13.33 5.60 -7.25
C CYS A 145 11.90 6.03 -7.55
N GLN A 146 11.04 5.10 -7.98
CA GLN A 146 9.63 5.43 -8.24
C GLN A 146 8.84 5.56 -6.95
N TYR A 147 9.19 4.75 -5.93
CA TYR A 147 8.54 4.79 -4.63
C TYR A 147 9.53 4.67 -3.49
N ALA A 148 9.06 4.98 -2.29
CA ALA A 148 9.72 4.63 -1.05
C ALA A 148 8.77 3.98 -0.06
N VAL A 149 9.32 3.18 0.86
CA VAL A 149 8.59 2.68 2.02
C VAL A 149 9.26 3.23 3.26
N VAL A 150 8.50 3.96 4.07
CA VAL A 150 9.01 4.63 5.28
C VAL A 150 8.20 4.24 6.51
N PRO A 151 8.83 3.94 7.65
CA PRO A 151 8.10 3.75 8.89
C PRO A 151 7.53 5.09 9.35
N ILE A 152 6.26 5.09 9.71
CA ILE A 152 5.69 6.21 10.46
C ILE A 152 5.74 6.00 11.95
N GLU A 153 5.89 4.76 12.41
CA GLU A 153 5.92 4.43 13.84
C GLU A 153 7.15 3.59 14.14
N SER A 154 7.75 3.79 15.31
CA SER A 154 8.58 2.78 15.94
C SER A 154 7.88 2.24 17.18
N PRO A 155 8.00 0.94 17.47
CA PRO A 155 7.46 0.35 18.71
C PRO A 155 7.97 1.04 19.98
N GLU A 156 9.17 1.63 19.93
CA GLU A 156 9.86 2.24 21.06
C GLU A 156 9.55 3.73 21.25
N ALA A 157 9.24 4.47 20.18
CA ALA A 157 9.10 5.92 20.21
C ALA A 157 7.75 6.45 19.69
N GLY A 158 6.83 5.56 19.31
CA GLY A 158 5.58 5.97 18.66
C GLY A 158 5.87 6.59 17.29
N LEU A 159 5.12 7.62 16.89
CA LEU A 159 5.30 8.23 15.57
C LEU A 159 6.73 8.79 15.40
N VAL A 160 7.39 8.43 14.32
CA VAL A 160 8.73 8.93 13.98
C VAL A 160 8.59 10.40 13.58
N SER A 161 8.71 11.29 14.54
CA SER A 161 8.56 12.74 14.38
C SER A 161 9.36 13.31 13.19
N HIS A 162 10.56 12.78 12.97
CA HIS A 162 11.40 13.14 11.83
C HIS A 162 10.77 12.80 10.46
N SER A 163 9.92 11.77 10.36
CA SER A 163 9.23 11.40 9.12
C SER A 163 8.20 12.45 8.71
N LEU A 164 7.42 12.96 9.66
CA LEU A 164 6.39 13.96 9.37
C LEU A 164 6.97 15.30 8.92
N ASP A 165 8.06 15.73 9.55
CA ASP A 165 8.69 17.01 9.23
C ASP A 165 9.27 17.02 7.79
N LEU A 166 9.66 15.84 7.27
CA LEU A 166 10.11 15.71 5.88
C LEU A 166 8.98 15.97 4.87
N PHE A 167 7.73 15.66 5.19
CA PHE A 167 6.62 15.98 4.30
C PHE A 167 6.43 17.48 4.09
N TRP A 168 6.90 18.36 4.98
CA TRP A 168 6.90 19.80 4.70
C TRP A 168 8.00 20.22 3.72
N ARG A 169 9.11 19.49 3.68
CA ARG A 169 10.30 19.80 2.87
C ARG A 169 10.25 19.20 1.47
N PHE A 170 9.57 18.07 1.33
CA PHE A 170 9.48 17.31 0.09
C PHE A 170 8.04 17.31 -0.43
N ASP A 171 7.89 17.33 -1.75
CA ASP A 171 6.59 17.26 -2.43
C ASP A 171 6.31 15.84 -2.89
N LEU A 172 6.14 14.96 -1.90
CA LEU A 172 5.78 13.56 -2.09
C LEU A 172 4.39 13.30 -1.54
N GLN A 173 3.73 12.32 -2.15
CA GLN A 173 2.40 11.87 -1.77
C GLN A 173 2.46 10.43 -1.23
N ILE A 174 1.56 10.13 -0.30
CA ILE A 174 1.31 8.78 0.18
C ILE A 174 0.44 8.08 -0.86
N CYS A 175 0.99 7.03 -1.44
CA CYS A 175 0.34 6.21 -2.47
C CYS A 175 -0.23 4.90 -1.91
N GLY A 176 0.08 4.57 -0.65
CA GLY A 176 -0.36 3.35 0.00
C GLY A 176 0.17 3.23 1.41
N GLU A 177 -0.28 2.19 2.11
CA GLU A 177 0.19 1.83 3.44
C GLU A 177 0.43 0.32 3.53
N VAL A 178 1.29 -0.08 4.46
CA VAL A 178 1.51 -1.50 4.78
C VAL A 178 1.75 -1.63 6.27
N GLU A 179 1.10 -2.61 6.89
CA GLU A 179 1.32 -2.96 8.29
C GLU A 179 2.06 -4.30 8.38
N LEU A 180 3.09 -4.35 9.21
CA LEU A 180 3.76 -5.57 9.61
C LEU A 180 3.45 -5.89 11.06
N GLN A 181 3.12 -7.16 11.31
CA GLN A 181 3.03 -7.71 12.65
C GLN A 181 4.43 -8.21 13.05
N LEU A 182 5.02 -7.60 14.06
CA LEU A 182 6.25 -8.06 14.68
C LEU A 182 5.95 -9.26 15.57
N MET A 183 6.80 -10.28 15.45
CA MET A 183 6.73 -11.52 16.22
C MET A 183 7.96 -11.62 17.12
N ALA A 184 7.71 -12.00 18.37
CA ALA A 184 8.74 -12.40 19.31
C ALA A 184 9.41 -13.69 18.86
N SER A 185 10.56 -14.00 19.47
CA SER A 185 11.25 -15.27 19.30
C SER A 185 10.44 -16.50 19.74
N ASP A 186 9.36 -16.31 20.50
CA ASP A 186 8.42 -17.35 20.92
C ASP A 186 7.08 -17.29 20.18
N ASP A 187 7.07 -16.73 18.96
CA ASP A 187 5.91 -16.61 18.06
C ASP A 187 4.72 -15.81 18.62
N ARG A 188 4.94 -15.01 19.68
CA ARG A 188 3.93 -14.08 20.18
C ARG A 188 3.98 -12.74 19.44
N PRO A 189 2.82 -12.09 19.20
CA PRO A 189 2.81 -10.75 18.63
C PRO A 189 3.39 -9.73 19.61
N GLU A 190 4.45 -9.03 19.22
CA GLU A 190 5.08 -7.95 20.03
C GLU A 190 4.51 -6.57 19.73
N GLY A 191 4.05 -6.37 18.49
CA GLY A 191 3.50 -5.09 18.06
C GLY A 191 3.25 -5.04 16.57
N ARG A 192 2.62 -3.96 16.12
CA ARG A 192 2.47 -3.67 14.69
C ARG A 192 3.28 -2.43 14.34
N VAL A 193 3.94 -2.47 13.20
CA VAL A 193 4.62 -1.32 12.62
C VAL A 193 3.93 -0.97 11.32
N ARG A 194 3.51 0.29 11.21
CA ARG A 194 2.91 0.83 10.01
C ARG A 194 3.96 1.59 9.20
N TYR A 195 3.93 1.33 7.90
CA TYR A 195 4.77 1.98 6.92
C TYR A 195 3.88 2.67 5.89
N LEU A 196 4.35 3.81 5.41
CA LEU A 196 3.75 4.54 4.30
C LEU A 196 4.55 4.30 3.03
N VAL A 197 3.82 4.14 1.93
CA VAL A 197 4.37 4.06 0.59
C VAL A 197 4.31 5.45 -0.01
N LEU A 198 5.45 6.01 -0.37
CA LEU A 198 5.57 7.36 -0.92
C LEU A 198 5.85 7.30 -2.42
N GLY A 199 5.27 8.23 -3.17
CA GLY A 199 5.54 8.44 -4.59
C GLY A 199 5.33 9.91 -4.97
N GLN A 200 5.58 10.24 -6.24
CA GLN A 200 5.37 11.61 -6.74
C GLN A 200 3.96 11.86 -7.28
N GLN A 201 3.20 10.79 -7.53
CA GLN A 201 1.92 10.86 -8.23
C GLN A 201 0.74 10.73 -7.27
N SER A 202 -0.36 11.38 -7.64
CA SER A 202 -1.65 11.13 -7.01
C SER A 202 -2.20 9.77 -7.44
N VAL A 203 -2.83 9.11 -6.49
CA VAL A 203 -3.58 7.88 -6.71
C VAL A 203 -5.03 8.26 -6.99
N ALA A 204 -5.67 7.54 -7.91
CA ALA A 204 -7.08 7.75 -8.22
C ALA A 204 -7.96 6.98 -7.22
N PRO A 205 -9.26 7.34 -7.08
CA PRO A 205 -10.16 6.66 -6.15
C PRO A 205 -10.24 5.15 -6.39
N SER A 206 -10.03 4.35 -5.33
CA SER A 206 -10.22 2.89 -5.36
C SER A 206 -11.61 2.46 -4.86
N GLY A 207 -12.36 3.38 -4.26
CA GLY A 207 -13.69 3.16 -3.67
C GLY A 207 -13.64 2.77 -2.19
N GLN A 208 -12.47 2.35 -1.69
CA GLN A 208 -12.21 2.19 -0.26
C GLN A 208 -10.83 2.79 0.03
N ASP A 209 -10.85 4.10 0.26
CA ASP A 209 -9.65 4.93 0.35
C ASP A 209 -9.52 5.55 1.74
N LYS A 210 -8.30 5.98 2.03
CA LYS A 210 -7.91 6.75 3.19
C LYS A 210 -7.20 8.00 2.71
N THR A 211 -7.40 9.11 3.41
CA THR A 211 -6.69 10.35 3.19
C THR A 211 -5.92 10.74 4.44
N SER A 212 -4.67 11.16 4.25
CA SER A 212 -3.78 11.60 5.32
C SER A 212 -3.51 13.09 5.22
N LEU A 213 -3.65 13.81 6.33
CA LEU A 213 -3.40 15.24 6.44
C LEU A 213 -2.35 15.54 7.51
N LEU A 214 -1.58 16.59 7.23
CA LEU A 214 -0.69 17.22 8.18
C LEU A 214 -1.14 18.67 8.39
N LEU A 215 -1.52 18.99 9.61
CA LEU A 215 -2.02 20.32 9.98
C LEU A 215 -1.06 20.94 10.99
N CYS A 216 -0.73 22.22 10.83
CA CYS A 216 -0.03 23.00 11.84
C CYS A 216 -0.92 24.18 12.24
N ALA A 217 -1.25 24.26 13.53
CA ALA A 217 -2.13 25.28 14.08
C ALA A 217 -1.52 25.90 15.35
N ALA A 218 -1.92 27.13 15.67
CA ALA A 218 -1.55 27.74 16.94
C ALA A 218 -2.17 26.98 18.13
N ASP A 219 -1.40 26.85 19.22
CA ASP A 219 -1.86 26.20 20.45
C ASP A 219 -2.82 27.11 21.22
N GLN A 220 -4.12 27.01 20.92
CA GLN A 220 -5.19 27.78 21.54
C GLN A 220 -6.34 26.87 21.99
N PRO A 221 -7.04 27.22 23.08
CA PRO A 221 -8.23 26.47 23.52
C PRO A 221 -9.25 26.34 22.39
N GLY A 222 -9.68 25.11 22.11
CA GLY A 222 -10.70 24.82 21.08
C GLY A 222 -10.16 24.57 19.67
N THR A 223 -8.85 24.76 19.41
CA THR A 223 -8.25 24.50 18.09
C THR A 223 -8.56 23.09 17.59
N LEU A 224 -8.30 22.06 18.41
CA LEU A 224 -8.57 20.68 18.00
C LEU A 224 -10.05 20.44 17.68
N TYR A 225 -10.96 20.94 18.51
CA TYR A 225 -12.39 20.79 18.26
C TYR A 225 -12.81 21.41 16.93
N ALA A 226 -12.35 22.63 16.63
CA ALA A 226 -12.62 23.30 15.36
C ALA A 226 -12.08 22.51 14.16
N LEU A 227 -10.94 21.82 14.30
CA LEU A 227 -10.38 20.96 13.25
C LEU A 227 -11.16 19.66 13.04
N LEU A 228 -11.79 19.12 14.08
CA LEU A 228 -12.54 17.85 13.99
C LEU A 228 -14.01 18.05 13.60
N GLU A 229 -14.55 19.24 13.83
CA GLU A 229 -15.95 19.58 13.57
C GLU A 229 -16.38 19.32 12.10
N PRO A 230 -15.61 19.68 11.06
CA PRO A 230 -15.99 19.43 9.66
C PRO A 230 -16.18 17.93 9.35
N PHE A 231 -15.35 17.07 9.95
CA PHE A 231 -15.44 15.61 9.82
C PHE A 231 -16.70 15.07 10.49
N ARG A 232 -16.99 15.55 11.71
CA ARG A 232 -18.18 15.16 12.47
C ARG A 232 -19.46 15.51 11.72
N GLN A 233 -19.56 16.73 11.16
CA GLN A 233 -20.74 17.19 10.44
C GLN A 233 -21.05 16.35 9.20
N ARG A 234 -20.01 15.84 8.54
CA ARG A 234 -20.13 14.98 7.34
C ARG A 234 -20.04 13.49 7.64
N GLN A 235 -20.00 13.12 8.93
CA GLN A 235 -19.90 11.72 9.40
C GLN A 235 -18.70 10.96 8.81
N ILE A 236 -17.59 11.65 8.59
CA ILE A 236 -16.36 11.05 8.08
C ILE A 236 -15.59 10.43 9.26
N SER A 237 -15.34 9.13 9.16
CA SER A 237 -14.62 8.39 10.21
C SER A 237 -13.13 8.72 10.18
N LEU A 238 -12.60 9.11 11.34
CA LEU A 238 -11.15 9.25 11.54
C LEU A 238 -10.58 7.89 11.94
N THR A 239 -9.60 7.42 11.18
CA THR A 239 -8.87 6.19 11.50
C THR A 239 -7.66 6.45 12.38
N ARG A 240 -7.13 7.68 12.37
CA ARG A 240 -6.03 8.10 13.22
C ARG A 240 -6.05 9.59 13.47
N LEU A 241 -5.73 9.98 14.69
CA LEU A 241 -5.47 11.36 15.07
C LEU A 241 -4.28 11.35 16.01
N GLU A 242 -3.22 12.03 15.62
CA GLU A 242 -2.07 12.27 16.47
C GLU A 242 -1.80 13.75 16.59
N THR A 243 -1.35 14.13 17.79
CA THR A 243 -1.10 15.51 18.16
C THR A 243 0.30 15.61 18.74
N ARG A 244 1.09 16.56 18.23
CA ARG A 244 2.41 16.89 18.76
C ARG A 244 2.54 18.38 18.92
N THR A 245 2.80 18.82 20.15
CA THR A 245 3.18 20.22 20.41
C THR A 245 4.65 20.43 20.06
N GLN A 246 4.94 21.37 19.18
CA GLN A 246 6.30 21.81 18.88
C GLN A 246 6.68 22.97 19.81
N THR A 247 7.64 22.73 20.70
CA THR A 247 8.32 23.77 21.48
C THR A 247 9.57 24.22 20.71
N PRO A 248 9.93 25.53 20.67
CA PRO A 248 9.36 26.67 21.40
C PRO A 248 8.29 27.47 20.64
N ALA A 249 7.80 27.00 19.48
CA ALA A 249 6.96 27.78 18.58
C ALA A 249 5.48 27.96 18.99
N GLN A 250 5.01 27.34 20.10
CA GLN A 250 3.58 27.28 20.48
C GLN A 250 2.67 26.83 19.33
N GLN A 251 3.21 25.98 18.44
CA GLN A 251 2.48 25.41 17.32
C GLN A 251 2.26 23.92 17.57
N THR A 252 1.06 23.47 17.23
CA THR A 252 0.65 22.08 17.38
C THR A 252 0.51 21.47 16.00
N LEU A 253 1.25 20.39 15.78
CA LEU A 253 1.18 19.56 14.58
C LEU A 253 0.14 18.47 14.82
N PHE A 254 -0.81 18.34 13.90
CA PHE A 254 -1.79 17.27 13.87
C PHE A 254 -1.55 16.40 12.64
N TYR A 255 -1.45 15.09 12.85
CA TYR A 255 -1.47 14.10 11.79
C TYR A 255 -2.82 13.38 11.85
N ILE A 256 -3.58 13.43 10.76
CA ILE A 256 -4.93 12.90 10.70
C ILE A 256 -5.05 11.94 9.54
N ASP A 257 -5.50 10.71 9.81
CA ASP A 257 -5.95 9.78 8.79
C ASP A 257 -7.46 9.59 8.90
N PHE A 258 -8.16 9.63 7.77
CA PHE A 258 -9.60 9.44 7.73
C PHE A 258 -10.06 8.72 6.48
N GLU A 259 -11.28 8.20 6.53
CA GLU A 259 -11.86 7.44 5.41
C GLU A 259 -12.38 8.36 4.31
N GLY A 260 -12.07 8.01 3.06
CA GLY A 260 -12.47 8.77 1.88
C GLY A 260 -11.28 9.25 1.06
N HIS A 261 -11.55 9.61 -0.19
CA HIS A 261 -10.59 10.11 -1.16
C HIS A 261 -10.69 11.63 -1.29
N ALA A 262 -9.60 12.34 -1.58
CA ALA A 262 -9.60 13.79 -1.79
C ALA A 262 -10.37 14.25 -3.04
N GLU A 263 -10.86 13.33 -3.86
CA GLU A 263 -11.74 13.61 -5.00
C GLU A 263 -13.22 13.39 -4.65
N ASP A 264 -13.52 12.80 -3.48
CA ASP A 264 -14.89 12.61 -3.03
C ASP A 264 -15.51 13.97 -2.66
N PRO A 265 -16.74 14.29 -3.09
CA PRO A 265 -17.35 15.59 -2.82
C PRO A 265 -17.38 15.97 -1.34
N MET A 266 -17.71 15.02 -0.46
CA MET A 266 -17.74 15.25 0.98
C MET A 266 -16.36 15.58 1.56
N VAL A 267 -15.31 14.92 1.06
CA VAL A 267 -13.92 15.16 1.50
C VAL A 267 -13.42 16.49 0.96
N CYS A 268 -13.70 16.80 -0.32
CA CYS A 268 -13.41 18.11 -0.92
C CYS A 268 -13.95 19.25 -0.05
N ASP A 269 -15.20 19.12 0.40
CA ASP A 269 -15.85 20.12 1.25
C ASP A 269 -15.16 20.25 2.62
N VAL A 270 -14.76 19.12 3.25
CA VAL A 270 -13.97 19.15 4.49
C VAL A 270 -12.64 19.87 4.28
N LEU A 271 -11.91 19.53 3.22
CA LEU A 271 -10.62 20.14 2.94
C LEU A 271 -10.74 21.64 2.66
N ALA A 272 -11.81 22.07 1.98
CA ALA A 272 -12.10 23.47 1.76
C ALA A 272 -12.40 24.21 3.06
N GLU A 273 -13.20 23.61 3.95
CA GLU A 273 -13.54 24.18 5.25
C GLU A 273 -12.31 24.28 6.17
N LEU A 274 -11.47 23.24 6.22
CA LEU A 274 -10.22 23.26 6.98
C LEU A 274 -9.25 24.34 6.49
N LYS A 275 -9.14 24.53 5.17
CA LYS A 275 -8.31 25.58 4.56
C LYS A 275 -8.80 27.01 4.89
N ALA A 276 -10.06 27.18 5.31
CA ALA A 276 -10.58 28.47 5.71
C ALA A 276 -10.13 28.89 7.13
N HIS A 277 -9.66 27.95 7.95
CA HIS A 277 -9.08 28.24 9.26
C HIS A 277 -7.64 28.80 9.11
N PRO A 278 -7.15 29.59 10.09
CA PRO A 278 -5.79 30.12 10.09
C PRO A 278 -4.76 29.04 10.47
N ILE A 279 -4.67 27.99 9.65
CA ILE A 279 -3.79 26.84 9.82
C ILE A 279 -2.97 26.58 8.57
N GLN A 280 -1.81 25.95 8.73
CA GLN A 280 -1.11 25.35 7.60
C GLN A 280 -1.64 23.93 7.40
N LEU A 281 -2.16 23.64 6.21
CA LEU A 281 -2.67 22.33 5.85
C LEU A 281 -1.86 21.78 4.69
N LYS A 282 -1.33 20.58 4.84
CA LYS A 282 -0.79 19.77 3.75
C LYS A 282 -1.59 18.48 3.64
N CYS A 283 -2.18 18.26 2.47
CA CYS A 283 -2.71 16.94 2.12
C CYS A 283 -1.52 16.06 1.73
N LEU A 284 -1.32 14.97 2.47
CA LEU A 284 -0.21 14.06 2.22
C LEU A 284 -0.55 13.02 1.15
N GLY A 285 -1.82 12.87 0.79
CA GLY A 285 -2.27 11.96 -0.27
C GLY A 285 -3.53 11.21 0.12
N SER A 286 -4.23 10.71 -0.90
CA SER A 286 -5.34 9.78 -0.79
C SER A 286 -4.94 8.47 -1.45
N TYR A 287 -5.18 7.35 -0.77
CA TYR A 287 -4.67 6.06 -1.19
C TYR A 287 -5.60 4.92 -0.74
N PRO A 288 -5.54 3.75 -1.41
CA PRO A 288 -6.37 2.61 -1.05
C PRO A 288 -6.08 2.12 0.35
N LYS A 289 -7.13 1.79 1.12
CA LYS A 289 -6.96 1.03 2.37
C LYS A 289 -6.28 -0.31 2.05
N ALA A 290 -5.31 -0.69 2.90
CA ALA A 290 -4.57 -1.94 2.71
C ALA A 290 -5.52 -3.14 2.58
N VAL A 291 -5.28 -3.97 1.57
CA VAL A 291 -6.07 -5.19 1.32
C VAL A 291 -5.46 -6.41 2.03
N LEU A 292 -4.15 -6.38 2.34
CA LEU A 292 -3.35 -7.50 2.88
C LEU A 292 -2.38 -7.08 4.01
#